data_AF-A0A7K2Q2Q4-F1
#
_entry.id   AF-A0A7K2Q2Q4-F1
#
_cell.length_a   1.000
_cell.length_b   1.000
_cell.length_c   1.000
_cell.angle_alpha   90.00
_cell.angle_beta   90.00
_cell.angle_gamma   90.00
#
_symmetry.space_group_name_H-M   'P 1'
#
loop_
_entity.id
_entity.type
_entity.pdbx_description
1 polymer ?
#
loop_
_entity_poly.entity_id
_entity_poly.type
_entity_poly.pdbx_seq_one_letter_code
_entity_poly.pdbx_strand_id
1 'polypeptide(L)'
;EDVPARFAAYGWHVQTVDWTRTGTYVEDVDALLAATRAAREETGRPSLIMLRTLIGWPAPTKQNTGKAHGSALGDEEVAATKRLLGFDPETSFTVEDHVLARTRQAADRGRQAHAQWDEQFTAWKRNHPDRAALLDRLQKQQLPDGWTDALPSFPADSKKGMATRAASGKVLNALAPVLPELWGGSADLAGSNNTTMDGEPSFIPADRQTKD
;
A
#
# COMPACT_ATOMS: atom_id res chain seq x y z
N GLU A 1 -12.50 -21.45 1.41
CA GLU A 1 -13.39 -20.33 1.78
C GLU A 1 -13.88 -19.63 0.53
N ASP A 2 -14.97 -18.85 0.62
CA ASP A 2 -15.35 -17.90 -0.41
C ASP A 2 -14.72 -16.54 -0.07
N VAL A 3 -13.54 -16.28 -0.64
CA VAL A 3 -12.78 -15.04 -0.40
C VAL A 3 -13.57 -13.81 -0.86
N PRO A 4 -14.15 -13.78 -2.08
CA PRO A 4 -14.99 -12.65 -2.51
C PRO A 4 -16.13 -12.35 -1.53
N ALA A 5 -16.86 -13.37 -1.06
CA ALA A 5 -17.94 -13.17 -0.10
C ALA A 5 -17.43 -12.65 1.25
N ARG A 6 -16.29 -13.14 1.74
CA ARG A 6 -15.67 -12.64 2.98
C ARG A 6 -15.29 -11.15 2.87
N PHE A 7 -14.71 -10.72 1.75
CA PHE A 7 -14.37 -9.31 1.55
C PHE A 7 -15.60 -8.43 1.34
N ALA A 8 -16.64 -8.93 0.66
CA ALA A 8 -17.92 -8.24 0.57
C ALA A 8 -18.55 -8.03 1.94
N ALA A 9 -18.43 -9.00 2.85
CA ALA A 9 -18.89 -8.88 4.23
C ALA A 9 -18.12 -7.81 5.05
N TYR A 10 -16.85 -7.55 4.72
CA TYR A 10 -16.10 -6.41 5.27
C TYR A 10 -16.52 -5.05 4.67
N GLY A 11 -17.41 -5.03 3.68
CA GLY A 11 -17.85 -3.81 2.99
C GLY A 11 -16.92 -3.38 1.86
N TRP A 12 -16.10 -4.27 1.29
CA TRP A 12 -15.25 -3.95 0.14
C TRP A 12 -16.05 -3.90 -1.16
N HIS A 13 -15.54 -3.13 -2.13
CA HIS A 13 -15.94 -3.27 -3.53
C HIS A 13 -15.24 -4.49 -4.14
N VAL A 14 -16.01 -5.53 -4.44
CA VAL A 14 -15.47 -6.81 -4.88
C VAL A 14 -15.83 -7.04 -6.34
N GLN A 15 -14.83 -7.35 -7.15
CA GLN A 15 -14.95 -7.69 -8.56
C GLN A 15 -14.28 -9.03 -8.82
N THR A 16 -14.74 -9.77 -9.83
CA THR A 16 -14.13 -11.02 -10.27
C THR A 16 -13.79 -10.93 -11.74
N VAL A 17 -12.54 -11.24 -12.07
CA VAL A 17 -12.07 -11.41 -13.45
C VAL A 17 -11.62 -12.86 -13.57
N ASP A 18 -12.29 -13.64 -14.42
CA ASP A 18 -12.00 -15.07 -14.56
C ASP A 18 -11.48 -15.38 -15.96
N TRP A 19 -10.19 -15.72 -16.06
CA TRP A 19 -9.52 -16.13 -17.29
C TRP A 19 -9.74 -17.61 -17.65
N THR A 20 -10.46 -18.35 -16.79
CA THR A 20 -10.85 -19.75 -17.00
C THR A 20 -12.31 -19.90 -17.44
N ARG A 21 -13.08 -18.79 -17.48
CA ARG A 21 -14.55 -18.80 -17.59
C ARG A 21 -15.10 -19.51 -18.83
N THR A 22 -14.35 -19.50 -19.94
CA THR A 22 -14.80 -20.05 -21.23
C THR A 22 -14.50 -21.54 -21.37
N GLY A 23 -13.88 -22.17 -20.35
CA GLY A 23 -13.37 -23.54 -20.43
C GLY A 23 -12.03 -23.66 -21.15
N THR A 24 -11.58 -22.60 -21.84
CA THR A 24 -10.21 -22.42 -22.35
C THR A 24 -9.55 -21.29 -21.59
N TYR A 25 -8.25 -21.38 -21.31
CA TYR A 25 -7.54 -20.29 -20.65
C TYR A 25 -7.34 -19.11 -21.60
N VAL A 26 -7.83 -17.93 -21.21
CA VAL A 26 -7.72 -16.70 -22.01
C VAL A 26 -7.31 -15.55 -21.10
N GLU A 27 -6.12 -14.99 -21.37
CA GLU A 27 -5.62 -13.80 -20.68
C GLU A 27 -6.36 -12.54 -21.14
N ASP A 28 -7.53 -12.30 -20.53
CA ASP A 28 -8.41 -11.17 -20.80
C ASP A 28 -7.92 -9.91 -20.06
N VAL A 29 -6.91 -9.26 -20.65
CA VAL A 29 -6.27 -8.04 -20.11
C VAL A 29 -7.25 -6.85 -20.13
N ASP A 30 -8.17 -6.80 -21.09
CA ASP A 30 -9.17 -5.74 -21.19
C ASP A 30 -10.19 -5.80 -20.04
N ALA A 31 -10.66 -7.00 -19.67
CA ALA A 31 -11.50 -7.17 -18.49
C ALA A 31 -10.79 -6.78 -17.20
N LEU A 32 -9.50 -7.11 -17.06
CA LEU A 32 -8.69 -6.69 -15.90
C LEU A 32 -8.50 -5.17 -15.85
N LEU A 33 -8.28 -4.53 -17.00
CA LEU A 33 -8.18 -3.08 -17.10
C LEU A 33 -9.50 -2.41 -16.74
N ALA A 34 -10.63 -2.92 -17.22
CA ALA A 34 -11.96 -2.42 -16.89
C ALA A 34 -12.22 -2.52 -15.38
N ALA A 35 -11.91 -3.67 -14.76
CA ALA A 35 -12.06 -3.85 -13.31
C ALA A 35 -11.16 -2.89 -12.51
N THR A 36 -9.93 -2.66 -12.97
CA THR A 36 -8.99 -1.71 -12.35
C THR A 36 -9.50 -0.27 -12.43
N ARG A 37 -10.13 0.13 -13.56
CA ARG A 37 -10.76 1.44 -13.72
C ARG A 37 -11.96 1.61 -12.81
N ALA A 38 -12.85 0.62 -12.76
CA ALA A 38 -13.99 0.64 -11.83
C ALA A 38 -13.54 0.72 -10.36
N ALA A 39 -12.46 0.01 -10.00
CA ALA A 39 -11.86 0.10 -8.65
C ALA A 39 -11.30 1.50 -8.34
N ARG A 40 -10.80 2.24 -9.34
CA ARG A 40 -10.32 3.62 -9.19
C ARG A 40 -11.46 4.62 -9.05
N GLU A 41 -12.61 4.35 -9.68
CA GLU A 41 -13.81 5.17 -9.58
C GLU A 41 -14.57 4.97 -8.25
N GLU A 42 -14.37 3.83 -7.59
CA GLU A 42 -14.85 3.61 -6.22
C GLU A 42 -13.99 4.37 -5.20
N THR A 43 -14.55 5.44 -4.63
CA THR A 43 -13.86 6.30 -3.66
C THR A 43 -14.34 6.13 -2.22
N GLY A 44 -15.38 5.32 -1.99
CA GLY A 44 -15.97 5.11 -0.66
C GLY A 44 -15.52 3.82 0.03
N ARG A 45 -14.95 2.87 -0.73
CA ARG A 45 -14.58 1.54 -0.22
C ARG A 45 -13.22 1.09 -0.76
N PRO A 46 -12.46 0.29 0.00
CA PRO A 46 -11.35 -0.46 -0.57
C PRO A 46 -11.86 -1.47 -1.60
N SER A 47 -11.03 -1.80 -2.60
CA SER A 47 -11.39 -2.69 -3.70
C SER A 47 -10.58 -3.99 -3.70
N LEU A 48 -11.25 -5.11 -3.94
CA LEU A 48 -10.64 -6.42 -4.23
C LEU A 48 -11.02 -6.85 -5.65
N ILE A 49 -10.04 -7.15 -6.49
CA ILE A 49 -10.25 -7.79 -7.80
C ILE A 49 -9.75 -9.23 -7.69
N MET A 50 -10.68 -10.19 -7.62
CA MET A 50 -10.36 -11.61 -7.65
C MET A 50 -10.06 -12.03 -9.09
N LEU A 51 -8.77 -12.11 -9.43
CA LEU A 51 -8.32 -12.60 -10.74
C LEU A 51 -8.10 -14.12 -10.67
N ARG A 52 -8.95 -14.89 -11.37
CA ARG A 52 -8.77 -16.34 -11.48
C ARG A 52 -7.88 -16.68 -12.66
N THR A 53 -6.75 -17.32 -12.37
CA THR A 53 -5.68 -17.68 -13.30
C THR A 53 -5.30 -19.16 -13.22
N LEU A 54 -4.39 -19.60 -14.08
CA LEU A 54 -3.68 -20.88 -13.98
C LEU A 54 -2.22 -20.61 -13.61
N ILE A 55 -1.79 -21.10 -12.46
CA ILE A 55 -0.39 -20.97 -12.04
C ILE A 55 0.54 -21.67 -13.05
N GLY A 56 1.65 -21.02 -13.41
CA GLY A 56 2.63 -21.59 -14.34
C GLY A 56 2.15 -21.70 -15.79
N TRP A 57 1.05 -21.05 -16.18
CA TRP A 57 0.68 -20.94 -17.59
C TRP A 57 1.83 -20.30 -18.40
N PRO A 58 2.20 -20.79 -19.59
CA PRO A 58 1.63 -21.92 -20.33
C PRO A 58 2.49 -23.20 -20.27
N ALA A 59 3.17 -23.47 -19.15
CA ALA A 59 4.08 -24.62 -19.01
C ALA A 59 3.34 -25.94 -19.31
N PRO A 60 3.74 -26.71 -20.34
CA PRO A 60 2.91 -27.79 -20.87
C PRO A 60 2.51 -28.88 -19.88
N THR A 61 3.41 -29.26 -18.97
CA THR A 61 3.20 -30.36 -18.02
C THR A 61 3.12 -29.89 -16.57
N LYS A 62 3.62 -28.67 -16.26
CA LYS A 62 3.69 -28.16 -14.90
C LYS A 62 2.64 -27.10 -14.56
N GLN A 63 1.97 -26.50 -15.53
CA GLN A 63 0.91 -25.53 -15.25
C GLN A 63 -0.21 -26.15 -14.39
N ASN A 64 -0.85 -25.32 -13.56
CA ASN A 64 -1.89 -25.72 -12.64
C ASN A 64 -1.47 -26.81 -11.63
N THR A 65 -0.18 -26.90 -11.30
CA THR A 65 0.34 -27.82 -10.28
C THR A 65 1.15 -27.11 -9.20
N GLY A 66 1.25 -27.71 -8.01
CA GLY A 66 2.11 -27.19 -6.94
C GLY A 66 3.60 -27.16 -7.32
N LYS A 67 4.04 -27.98 -8.28
CA LYS A 67 5.43 -28.00 -8.75
C LYS A 67 5.81 -26.74 -9.54
N ALA A 68 4.84 -25.98 -10.06
CA ALA A 68 5.12 -24.70 -10.70
C ALA A 68 5.33 -23.54 -9.71
N HIS A 69 5.04 -23.74 -8.41
CA HIS A 69 5.05 -22.65 -7.43
C HIS A 69 6.45 -22.32 -6.89
N GLY A 70 7.17 -23.34 -6.41
CA GLY A 70 8.32 -23.13 -5.53
C GLY A 70 9.61 -23.83 -5.96
N SER A 71 9.67 -24.39 -7.17
CA SER A 71 10.86 -25.07 -7.66
C SER A 71 11.13 -24.75 -9.12
N ALA A 72 12.37 -24.98 -9.55
CA ALA A 72 12.76 -24.84 -10.95
C ALA A 72 11.87 -25.73 -11.84
N LEU A 73 11.45 -25.20 -12.98
CA LEU A 73 10.65 -25.94 -13.96
C LEU A 73 11.45 -27.10 -14.59
N GLY A 74 12.78 -27.03 -14.57
CA GLY A 74 13.65 -28.03 -15.20
C GLY A 74 13.80 -27.79 -16.70
N ASP A 75 14.95 -28.16 -17.24
CA ASP A 75 15.40 -27.74 -18.57
C ASP A 75 14.44 -28.18 -19.68
N GLU A 76 13.89 -29.39 -19.59
CA GLU A 76 12.91 -29.89 -20.57
C GLU A 76 11.63 -29.05 -20.60
N GLU A 77 11.09 -28.70 -19.43
CA GLU A 77 9.86 -27.91 -19.31
C GLU A 77 10.09 -26.47 -19.80
N VAL A 78 11.25 -25.88 -19.46
CA VAL A 78 11.64 -24.55 -19.93
C VAL A 78 11.78 -24.54 -21.44
N ALA A 79 12.49 -25.51 -22.03
CA ALA A 79 12.64 -25.63 -23.47
C ALA A 79 11.30 -25.84 -24.18
N ALA A 80 10.41 -26.67 -23.63
CA ALA A 80 9.06 -26.88 -24.17
C ALA A 80 8.20 -25.61 -24.12
N THR A 81 8.27 -24.86 -23.01
CA THR A 81 7.55 -23.59 -22.85
C THR A 81 8.06 -22.53 -23.83
N LYS A 82 9.39 -22.44 -24.02
CA LYS A 82 9.98 -21.53 -25.02
C LYS A 82 9.48 -21.85 -26.42
N ARG A 83 9.51 -23.12 -26.83
CA ARG A 83 8.99 -23.55 -28.15
C ARG A 83 7.51 -23.18 -28.33
N LEU A 84 6.69 -23.36 -27.29
CA LEU A 84 5.28 -22.98 -27.32
C LEU A 84 5.08 -21.48 -27.53
N LEU A 85 5.95 -20.65 -26.94
CA LEU A 85 5.92 -19.20 -27.06
C LEU A 85 6.65 -18.65 -28.30
N GLY A 86 7.24 -19.51 -29.13
CA GLY A 86 8.02 -19.11 -30.31
C GLY A 86 9.45 -18.65 -30.02
N PHE A 87 9.99 -18.95 -28.84
CA PHE A 87 11.37 -18.63 -28.44
C PHE A 87 12.33 -19.77 -28.79
N ASP A 88 13.60 -19.42 -29.00
CA ASP A 88 14.69 -20.41 -29.14
C ASP A 88 14.95 -21.12 -27.80
N PRO A 89 14.75 -22.45 -27.71
CA PRO A 89 14.94 -23.21 -26.47
C PRO A 89 16.36 -23.15 -25.89
N GLU A 90 17.38 -22.95 -26.74
CA GLU A 90 18.80 -23.03 -26.35
C GLU A 90 19.34 -21.72 -25.77
N THR A 91 18.64 -20.60 -26.00
CA THR A 91 19.07 -19.29 -25.50
C THR A 91 18.43 -18.97 -24.15
N SER A 92 19.16 -18.29 -23.27
CA SER A 92 18.67 -17.88 -21.96
C SER A 92 18.73 -16.36 -21.83
N PHE A 93 17.79 -15.79 -21.07
CA PHE A 93 17.68 -14.34 -20.85
C PHE A 93 17.51 -13.51 -22.13
N THR A 94 16.90 -14.11 -23.17
CA THR A 94 16.59 -13.43 -24.43
C THR A 94 15.55 -12.34 -24.21
N VAL A 95 15.88 -11.12 -24.64
CA VAL A 95 14.94 -9.99 -24.66
C VAL A 95 15.01 -9.35 -26.04
N GLU A 96 13.89 -9.35 -26.76
CA GLU A 96 13.82 -8.79 -28.11
C GLU A 96 13.80 -7.25 -28.07
N ASP A 97 14.48 -6.62 -29.04
CA ASP A 97 14.66 -5.16 -29.08
C ASP A 97 13.33 -4.40 -29.07
N HIS A 98 12.31 -4.92 -29.76
CA HIS A 98 11.00 -4.27 -29.83
C HIS A 98 10.26 -4.30 -28.47
N VAL A 99 10.46 -5.35 -27.66
CA VAL A 99 9.93 -5.45 -26.30
C VAL A 99 10.59 -4.40 -25.40
N LEU A 100 11.92 -4.26 -25.48
CA LEU A 100 12.66 -3.22 -24.76
C LEU A 100 12.22 -1.82 -25.20
N ALA A 101 12.11 -1.58 -26.50
CA ALA A 101 11.67 -0.30 -27.04
C ALA A 101 10.26 0.06 -26.53
N ARG A 102 9.32 -0.89 -26.56
CA ARG A 102 7.95 -0.67 -26.09
C ARG A 102 7.87 -0.43 -24.59
N THR A 103 8.56 -1.24 -23.79
CA THR A 103 8.52 -1.13 -22.32
C THR A 103 9.22 0.14 -21.83
N ARG A 104 10.32 0.57 -22.47
CA ARG A 104 11.03 1.83 -22.12
C ARG A 104 10.21 3.09 -22.35
N GLN A 105 9.21 3.07 -23.23
CA GLN A 105 8.27 4.20 -23.38
C GLN A 105 7.51 4.52 -22.07
N ALA A 106 7.43 3.59 -21.12
CA ALA A 106 6.88 3.87 -19.79
C ALA A 106 7.70 4.91 -19.02
N ALA A 107 9.03 4.92 -19.18
CA ALA A 107 9.91 5.92 -18.57
C ALA A 107 9.61 7.32 -19.13
N ASP A 108 9.32 7.44 -20.43
CA ASP A 108 9.00 8.71 -21.06
C ASP A 108 7.67 9.26 -20.54
N ARG A 109 6.64 8.41 -20.47
CA ARG A 109 5.35 8.75 -19.86
C ARG A 109 5.50 9.14 -18.38
N GLY A 110 6.34 8.41 -17.64
CA GLY A 110 6.65 8.70 -16.25
C GLY A 110 7.34 10.06 -16.08
N ARG A 111 8.33 10.39 -16.93
CA ARG A 111 9.00 11.71 -16.91
C ARG A 111 8.02 12.84 -17.20
N GLN A 112 7.12 12.66 -18.17
CA GLN A 112 6.10 13.67 -18.47
C GLN A 112 5.12 13.87 -17.30
N ALA A 113 4.62 12.77 -16.72
CA ALA A 113 3.72 12.85 -15.57
C ALA A 113 4.39 13.49 -14.35
N HIS A 114 5.66 13.18 -14.10
CA HIS A 114 6.44 13.80 -13.02
C HIS A 114 6.64 15.30 -13.26
N ALA A 115 7.03 15.72 -14.47
CA ALA A 115 7.20 17.13 -14.79
C ALA A 115 5.90 17.93 -14.57
N GLN A 116 4.75 17.39 -14.99
CA GLN A 116 3.43 18.01 -14.74
C GLN A 116 3.08 18.05 -13.25
N TRP A 117 3.48 17.04 -12.49
CA TRP A 117 3.31 17.01 -11.05
C TRP A 117 4.24 18.03 -10.36
N ASP A 118 5.48 18.21 -10.81
CA ASP A 118 6.45 19.15 -10.26
C ASP A 118 5.97 20.61 -10.37
N GLU A 119 5.33 20.95 -11.48
CA GLU A 119 4.70 22.27 -11.68
C GLU A 119 3.61 22.51 -10.64
N GLN A 120 2.71 21.54 -10.46
CA GLN A 120 1.62 21.61 -9.48
C GLN A 120 2.14 21.62 -8.04
N PHE A 121 3.15 20.80 -7.75
CA PHE A 121 3.78 20.72 -6.44
C PHE A 121 4.52 22.02 -6.09
N THR A 122 5.20 22.63 -7.06
CA THR A 122 5.85 23.94 -6.88
C THR A 122 4.82 25.04 -6.62
N ALA A 123 3.71 25.06 -7.36
CA ALA A 123 2.61 25.99 -7.10
C ALA A 123 1.99 25.77 -5.70
N TRP A 124 1.79 24.51 -5.30
CA TRP A 124 1.31 24.16 -3.96
C TRP A 124 2.27 24.66 -2.87
N LYS A 125 3.59 24.44 -2.99
CA LYS A 125 4.59 24.91 -2.01
C LYS A 125 4.54 26.43 -1.83
N ARG A 126 4.41 27.18 -2.93
CA ARG A 126 4.30 28.65 -2.90
C ARG A 126 3.01 29.11 -2.20
N ASN A 127 1.91 28.39 -2.39
CA ASN A 127 0.60 28.73 -1.83
C ASN A 127 0.42 28.22 -0.38
N HIS A 128 1.27 27.30 0.10
CA HIS A 128 1.21 26.71 1.43
C HIS A 128 2.60 26.62 2.10
N PRO A 129 3.27 27.77 2.32
CA PRO A 129 4.66 27.80 2.79
C PRO A 129 4.88 27.05 4.11
N ASP A 130 3.95 27.15 5.06
CA ASP A 130 4.07 26.48 6.36
C ASP A 130 4.00 24.95 6.23
N ARG A 131 3.09 24.44 5.39
CA ARG A 131 2.97 23.00 5.12
C ARG A 131 4.13 22.47 4.28
N ALA A 132 4.68 23.31 3.39
CA ALA A 132 5.89 22.97 2.64
C ALA A 132 7.10 22.86 3.58
N ALA A 133 7.29 23.80 4.50
CA ALA A 133 8.35 23.74 5.50
C ALA A 133 8.21 22.51 6.42
N LEU A 134 6.98 22.16 6.82
CA LEU A 134 6.70 20.92 7.53
C LEU A 134 7.13 19.70 6.70
N LEU A 135 6.68 19.58 5.45
CA LEU A 135 7.04 18.46 4.58
C LEU A 135 8.56 18.34 4.40
N ASP A 136 9.25 19.45 4.15
CA ASP A 136 10.71 19.47 3.99
C ASP A 136 11.44 18.98 5.25
N ARG A 137 10.95 19.37 6.44
CA ARG A 137 11.46 18.89 7.73
C ARG A 137 11.27 17.39 7.89
N LEU A 138 10.08 16.87 7.54
CA LEU A 138 9.76 15.44 7.63
C LEU A 138 10.63 14.60 6.67
N GLN A 139 10.83 15.07 5.44
CA GLN A 139 11.68 14.38 4.46
C GLN A 139 13.15 14.31 4.90
N LYS A 140 13.62 15.31 5.64
CA LYS A 140 14.96 15.33 6.26
C LYS A 140 15.03 14.53 7.57
N GLN A 141 13.92 13.93 8.01
CA GLN A 141 13.81 13.20 9.27
C GLN A 141 14.23 14.04 10.49
N GLN A 142 13.86 15.33 10.47
CA GLN A 142 14.17 16.27 11.54
C GLN A 142 12.94 16.52 12.41
N LEU A 143 13.15 16.72 13.71
CA LEU A 143 12.12 17.19 14.65
C LEU A 143 12.18 18.72 14.77
N PRO A 144 11.09 19.39 15.20
CA PRO A 144 11.13 20.82 15.47
C PRO A 144 12.15 21.15 16.56
N ASP A 145 12.83 22.29 16.43
CA ASP A 145 13.71 22.78 17.49
C ASP A 145 12.93 22.97 18.80
N GLY A 146 13.53 22.58 19.93
CA GLY A 146 12.90 22.71 21.25
C GLY A 146 11.73 21.75 21.49
N TRP A 147 11.49 20.74 20.64
CA TRP A 147 10.38 19.80 20.87
C TRP A 147 10.44 19.11 22.24
N THR A 148 11.65 18.91 22.78
CA THR A 148 11.88 18.34 24.10
C THR A 148 11.45 19.24 25.24
N ASP A 149 11.30 20.55 25.01
CA ASP A 149 10.90 21.51 26.04
C ASP A 149 9.44 21.31 26.45
N ALA A 150 8.65 20.66 25.58
CA ALA A 150 7.29 20.23 25.90
C ALA A 150 7.25 19.03 26.84
N LEU A 151 8.36 18.28 27.01
CA LEU A 151 8.34 17.05 27.81
C LEU A 151 8.09 17.35 29.29
N PRO A 152 7.10 16.69 29.92
CA PRO A 152 6.84 16.86 31.33
C PRO A 152 7.99 16.31 32.18
N SER A 153 8.28 16.99 33.29
CA SER A 153 9.13 16.45 34.35
C SER A 153 8.29 15.71 35.39
N PHE A 154 8.80 14.59 35.87
CA PHE A 154 8.14 13.74 36.86
C PHE A 154 9.00 13.65 38.13
N PRO A 155 8.81 14.56 39.10
CA PRO A 155 9.55 14.50 40.35
C PRO A 155 9.21 13.22 41.12
N ALA A 156 10.17 12.70 41.88
CA ALA A 156 9.97 11.51 42.70
C ALA A 156 8.94 11.78 43.80
N ASP A 157 7.84 11.01 43.80
CA ASP A 157 6.84 10.99 44.86
C ASP A 157 6.94 9.66 45.60
N SER A 158 7.53 9.69 46.80
CA SER A 158 7.77 8.52 47.63
C SER A 158 6.49 7.91 48.25
N LYS A 159 5.34 8.56 48.12
CA LYS A 159 4.07 8.11 48.72
C LYS A 159 3.09 7.51 47.71
N LYS A 160 2.99 8.08 46.51
CA LYS A 160 2.01 7.65 45.50
C LYS A 160 2.65 7.01 44.26
N GLY A 161 3.82 7.48 43.85
CA GLY A 161 4.44 7.10 42.58
C GLY A 161 3.56 7.41 41.34
N MET A 162 4.10 7.12 40.16
CA MET A 162 3.34 7.20 38.90
C MET A 162 3.59 5.94 38.08
N ALA A 163 2.50 5.33 37.59
CA ALA A 163 2.63 4.23 36.64
C ALA A 163 3.22 4.74 35.32
N THR A 164 4.19 4.02 34.76
CA THR A 164 4.88 4.42 33.52
C THR A 164 3.94 4.55 32.32
N ARG A 165 2.85 3.76 32.27
CA ARG A 165 1.78 3.95 31.26
C ARG A 165 1.10 5.31 31.35
N ALA A 166 0.90 5.84 32.55
CA ALA A 166 0.30 7.15 32.75
C ALA A 166 1.30 8.27 32.43
N ALA A 167 2.59 8.05 32.74
CA ALA A 167 3.66 8.93 32.28
C ALA A 167 3.75 8.97 30.75
N SER A 168 3.64 7.81 30.09
CA SER A 168 3.60 7.68 28.62
C SER A 168 2.47 8.51 28.00
N GLY A 169 1.24 8.39 28.51
CA GLY A 169 0.11 9.21 28.04
C GLY A 169 0.33 10.71 28.23
N LYS A 170 0.90 11.12 29.36
CA LYS A 170 1.26 12.53 29.60
C LYS A 170 2.31 13.04 28.62
N VAL A 171 3.28 12.21 28.25
CA VAL A 171 4.27 12.57 27.22
C VAL A 171 3.60 12.68 25.86
N LEU A 172 2.74 11.73 25.47
CA LEU A 172 2.00 11.79 24.20
C LEU A 172 1.16 13.07 24.09
N ASN A 173 0.39 13.39 25.14
CA ASN A 173 -0.41 14.62 25.19
C ASN A 173 0.44 15.89 25.07
N ALA A 174 1.62 15.91 25.69
CA ALA A 174 2.51 17.06 25.63
C ALA A 174 3.16 17.24 24.24
N LEU A 175 3.41 16.13 23.53
CA LEU A 175 4.02 16.14 22.20
C LEU A 175 3.01 16.34 21.06
N ALA A 176 1.74 15.98 21.25
CA ALA A 176 0.69 16.10 20.25
C ALA A 176 0.63 17.46 19.54
N PRO A 177 0.59 18.61 20.25
CA PRO A 177 0.54 19.92 19.59
C PRO A 177 1.86 20.38 18.96
N VAL A 178 2.98 19.69 19.25
CA VAL A 178 4.34 20.07 18.81
C VAL A 178 4.80 19.23 17.62
N LEU A 179 4.39 17.96 17.56
CA LEU A 179 4.79 17.00 16.55
C LEU A 179 3.57 16.62 15.69
N PRO A 180 3.23 17.40 14.64
CA PRO A 180 2.09 17.10 13.77
C PRO A 180 2.24 15.76 13.00
N GLU A 181 3.45 15.21 12.93
CA GLU A 181 3.72 13.87 12.42
C GLU A 181 3.48 12.73 13.43
N LEU A 182 3.19 13.03 14.68
CA LEU A 182 2.88 12.05 15.72
C LEU A 182 1.43 11.64 15.62
N TRP A 183 1.21 10.35 15.36
CA TRP A 183 -0.11 9.75 15.33
C TRP A 183 0.02 8.28 15.74
N GLY A 184 -1.10 7.69 16.16
CA GLY A 184 -1.12 6.33 16.64
C GLY A 184 -2.41 6.04 17.39
N GLY A 185 -2.43 4.91 18.10
CA GLY A 185 -3.57 4.51 18.89
C GLY A 185 -3.33 3.20 19.61
N SER A 186 -4.42 2.49 19.89
CA SER A 186 -4.39 1.20 20.56
C SER A 186 -5.35 0.23 19.91
N ALA A 187 -5.02 -1.06 19.97
CA ALA A 187 -5.95 -2.13 19.61
C ALA A 187 -6.92 -2.34 20.79
N ASP A 188 -8.03 -1.60 20.80
CA ASP A 188 -9.14 -1.72 21.76
C ASP A 188 -8.79 -1.47 23.25
N LEU A 189 -7.59 -0.96 23.53
CA LEU A 189 -7.09 -0.76 24.90
C LEU A 189 -6.63 0.69 25.14
N ALA A 190 -7.27 1.67 24.48
CA ALA A 190 -6.83 3.06 24.51
C ALA A 190 -6.71 3.62 25.95
N GLY A 191 -7.73 3.41 26.78
CA GLY A 191 -7.73 3.84 28.20
C GLY A 191 -6.75 3.05 29.07
N SER A 192 -6.56 1.76 28.81
CA SER A 192 -5.60 0.92 29.55
C SER A 192 -4.15 1.30 29.24
N ASN A 193 -3.88 1.70 27.99
CA ASN A 193 -2.55 2.03 27.49
C ASN A 193 -2.22 3.54 27.62
N ASN A 194 -3.23 4.40 27.81
CA ASN A 194 -3.12 5.87 27.78
C ASN A 194 -2.46 6.36 26.49
N THR A 195 -3.06 6.01 25.34
CA THR A 195 -2.49 6.29 24.00
C THR A 195 -3.27 7.34 23.20
N THR A 196 -4.53 7.60 23.56
CA THR A 196 -5.32 8.68 22.96
C THR A 196 -4.75 10.01 23.42
N MET A 197 -4.43 10.87 22.45
CA MET A 197 -4.01 12.24 22.72
C MET A 197 -5.25 13.11 22.93
N ASP A 198 -5.32 13.84 24.05
CA ASP A 198 -6.47 14.62 24.46
C ASP A 198 -6.75 15.75 23.45
N GLY A 199 -8.00 15.88 23.00
CA GLY A 199 -8.42 16.88 22.03
C GLY A 199 -8.13 16.54 20.56
N GLU A 200 -7.40 15.45 20.29
CA GLU A 200 -7.14 14.99 18.93
C GLU A 200 -8.28 14.10 18.40
N PRO A 201 -8.71 14.27 17.14
CA PRO A 201 -9.76 13.45 16.56
C PRO A 201 -9.28 12.03 16.25
N SER A 202 -10.22 11.08 16.17
CA SER A 202 -9.93 9.74 15.66
C SER A 202 -9.79 9.73 14.13
N PHE A 203 -8.80 8.99 13.62
CA PHE A 203 -8.67 8.73 12.19
C PHE A 203 -9.61 7.60 11.75
N ILE A 204 -10.87 7.95 11.48
CA ILE A 204 -11.95 7.04 11.05
C ILE A 204 -12.89 7.77 10.09
N PRO A 205 -13.78 7.06 9.35
CA PRO A 205 -14.81 7.70 8.54
C PRO A 205 -15.57 8.77 9.35
N ALA A 206 -15.86 9.92 8.72
CA ALA A 206 -16.42 11.07 9.42
C ALA A 206 -17.77 10.77 10.12
N ASP A 207 -18.56 9.85 9.55
CA ASP A 207 -19.84 9.37 10.10
C ASP A 207 -19.69 8.40 11.29
N ARG A 208 -18.46 7.94 11.55
CA ARG A 208 -18.11 6.99 12.62
C ARG A 208 -17.32 7.63 13.76
N GLN A 209 -17.09 8.94 13.72
CA GLN A 209 -16.42 9.66 14.81
C GLN A 209 -17.17 9.46 16.14
N THR A 210 -16.41 9.19 17.20
CA THR A 210 -16.91 9.23 18.56
C THR A 210 -17.42 10.65 18.81
N LYS A 211 -18.70 10.78 19.16
CA LYS A 211 -19.25 12.08 19.57
C LYS A 211 -18.72 12.39 20.97
N ASP A 212 -18.23 13.61 21.15
CA ASP A 212 -17.88 14.16 22.46
C ASP A 212 -19.04 14.02 23.47
#